data_AF-A0AA96UCU9-F1
#
_entry.id   AF-A0AA96UCU9-F1
#
_cell.length_a   1.000
_cell.length_b   1.000
_cell.length_c   1.000
_cell.angle_alpha   90.00
_cell.angle_beta   90.00
_cell.angle_gamma   90.00
#
_symmetry.space_group_name_H-M   'P 1'
#
loop_
_entity.id
_entity.type
_entity.pdbx_description
1 polymer ?
#
loop_
_entity_poly.entity_id
_entity_poly.type
_entity_poly.pdbx_seq_one_letter_code
_entity_poly.pdbx_strand_id
1 'polypeptide(L)'
;MHWSVQRIGVRMASGNDPSFFGNVLASVITATVASVLGAAGLSLRQWRARRNTELKNRRSLDDARARLDYLAQWFTTYATVAPGPEVESMRRWVAACLDTELVALRAVSREERREERMSFWGRMRALLLLHPLHSVAGWIVRVAFYFGLVTVCGVLPKMLSDPRTGWGDRIGASLLLLVLGFGVLAGLWFLAVRLSPRSEALQAFRSDRRPGGGGPDAAR
;
A
#
# COMPACT_ATOMS: atom_id res chain seq x y z
N MET A 1 -63.84 -8.96 -47.40
CA MET A 1 -62.97 -8.82 -46.21
C MET A 1 -61.81 -9.78 -46.36
N HIS A 2 -60.63 -9.28 -46.73
CA HIS A 2 -59.45 -10.08 -47.10
C HIS A 2 -58.36 -9.81 -46.05
N TRP A 3 -58.15 -10.76 -45.13
CA TRP A 3 -57.10 -10.65 -44.11
C TRP A 3 -55.77 -11.07 -44.73
N SER A 4 -54.93 -10.08 -45.04
CA SER A 4 -53.56 -10.29 -45.49
C SER A 4 -52.69 -10.68 -44.30
N VAL A 5 -52.37 -11.97 -44.21
CA VAL A 5 -51.44 -12.51 -43.19
C VAL A 5 -50.04 -12.07 -43.58
N GLN A 6 -49.61 -10.93 -43.02
CA GLN A 6 -48.26 -10.42 -43.14
C GLN A 6 -47.33 -11.34 -42.33
N ARG A 7 -46.78 -12.34 -43.03
CA ARG A 7 -45.80 -13.28 -42.50
C ARG A 7 -44.58 -12.46 -42.06
N ILE A 8 -44.47 -12.21 -40.75
CA ILE A 8 -43.29 -11.62 -40.12
C ILE A 8 -42.16 -12.63 -40.34
N GLY A 9 -41.43 -12.46 -41.44
CA GLY A 9 -40.19 -13.14 -41.69
C GLY A 9 -39.21 -12.68 -40.63
N VAL A 10 -39.12 -13.44 -39.54
CA VAL A 10 -38.01 -13.34 -38.58
C VAL A 10 -36.76 -13.70 -39.39
N ARG A 11 -36.13 -12.70 -39.99
CA ARG A 11 -34.75 -12.81 -40.46
C ARG A 11 -33.94 -13.11 -39.20
N MET A 12 -33.67 -14.39 -38.96
CA MET A 12 -32.59 -14.79 -38.07
C MET A 12 -31.34 -14.15 -38.67
N ALA A 13 -30.91 -13.03 -38.06
CA ALA A 13 -29.63 -12.43 -38.34
C ALA A 13 -28.59 -13.54 -38.13
N SER A 14 -28.02 -14.05 -39.21
CA SER A 14 -26.97 -15.05 -39.17
C SER A 14 -25.83 -14.44 -38.35
N GLY A 15 -25.56 -15.00 -37.16
CA GLY A 15 -24.67 -14.46 -36.13
C GLY A 15 -23.18 -14.43 -36.47
N ASN A 16 -22.85 -14.09 -37.71
CA ASN A 16 -21.50 -14.04 -38.27
C ASN A 16 -21.10 -12.63 -38.72
N ASP A 17 -21.75 -11.57 -38.22
CA ASP A 17 -21.30 -10.20 -38.49
C ASP A 17 -19.97 -9.95 -37.73
N PRO A 18 -18.81 -9.88 -38.44
CA PRO A 18 -17.50 -9.73 -37.80
C PRO A 18 -17.36 -8.40 -37.04
N SER A 19 -18.23 -7.43 -37.34
CA SER A 19 -18.32 -6.13 -36.67
C SER A 19 -18.84 -6.23 -35.23
N PHE A 20 -19.70 -7.20 -34.90
CA PHE A 20 -20.21 -7.38 -33.55
C PHE A 20 -19.08 -7.74 -32.57
N PHE A 21 -18.21 -8.67 -32.97
CA PHE A 21 -17.05 -9.08 -32.19
C PHE A 21 -16.03 -7.95 -32.02
N GLY A 22 -15.79 -7.17 -33.08
CA GLY A 22 -14.93 -5.98 -32.99
C GLY A 22 -15.43 -4.98 -31.94
N ASN A 23 -16.74 -4.73 -31.92
CA ASN A 23 -17.35 -3.78 -30.99
C ASN A 23 -17.34 -4.28 -29.53
N VAL A 24 -17.62 -5.57 -29.29
CA VAL A 24 -17.60 -6.16 -27.94
C VAL A 24 -16.16 -6.25 -27.41
N LEU A 25 -15.20 -6.69 -28.23
CA LEU A 25 -13.80 -6.75 -27.81
C LEU A 25 -13.26 -5.35 -27.50
N ALA A 26 -13.59 -4.36 -28.34
CA ALA A 26 -13.22 -2.97 -28.11
C ALA A 26 -13.82 -2.42 -26.80
N SER A 27 -15.08 -2.74 -26.48
CA SER A 27 -15.71 -2.31 -25.23
C SER A 27 -15.08 -2.94 -23.98
N VAL A 28 -14.71 -4.22 -24.04
CA VAL A 28 -14.03 -4.91 -22.93
C VAL A 28 -12.60 -4.36 -22.73
N ILE A 29 -11.86 -4.14 -23.82
CA ILE A 29 -10.51 -3.56 -23.75
C ILE A 29 -10.58 -2.14 -23.17
N THR A 30 -11.49 -1.29 -23.66
CA THR A 30 -11.64 0.07 -23.15
C THR A 30 -12.05 0.09 -21.67
N ALA A 31 -12.98 -0.77 -21.25
CA ALA A 31 -13.35 -0.90 -19.83
C ALA A 31 -12.16 -1.35 -18.96
N THR A 32 -11.36 -2.30 -19.46
CA THR A 32 -10.17 -2.80 -18.75
C THR A 32 -9.11 -1.72 -18.62
N VAL A 33 -8.80 -1.01 -19.71
CA VAL A 33 -7.84 0.11 -19.71
C VAL A 33 -8.32 1.23 -18.78
N ALA A 34 -9.61 1.58 -18.81
CA ALA A 34 -10.19 2.57 -17.92
C ALA A 34 -10.06 2.16 -16.44
N SER A 35 -10.29 0.88 -16.12
CA SER A 35 -10.12 0.34 -14.77
C SER A 35 -8.67 0.43 -14.30
N VAL A 36 -7.72 0.01 -15.13
CA VAL A 36 -6.28 0.06 -14.82
C VAL A 36 -5.80 1.51 -14.64
N LEU A 37 -6.22 2.42 -15.52
CA LEU A 37 -5.89 3.84 -15.40
C LEU A 37 -6.51 4.47 -14.14
N GLY A 38 -7.75 4.10 -13.80
CA GLY A 38 -8.39 4.52 -12.56
C GLY A 38 -7.61 4.07 -11.31
N ALA A 39 -7.21 2.81 -11.27
CA ALA A 39 -6.40 2.26 -10.18
C ALA A 39 -5.02 2.93 -10.08
N ALA A 40 -4.35 3.14 -11.22
CA ALA A 40 -3.05 3.83 -11.28
C ALA A 40 -3.16 5.28 -10.79
N GLY A 41 -4.23 6.00 -11.18
CA GLY A 41 -4.50 7.37 -10.75
C GLY A 41 -4.68 7.50 -9.24
N LEU A 42 -5.46 6.59 -8.63
CA LEU A 42 -5.62 6.53 -7.17
C LEU A 42 -4.30 6.24 -6.45
N SER A 43 -3.50 5.31 -7.00
CA SER A 43 -2.17 4.98 -6.46
C SER A 43 -1.22 6.17 -6.49
N LEU A 44 -1.21 6.94 -7.59
CA LEU A 44 -0.38 8.13 -7.73
C LEU A 44 -0.80 9.23 -6.76
N ARG A 45 -2.11 9.44 -6.55
CA ARG A 45 -2.63 10.39 -5.55
C ARG A 45 -2.19 10.01 -4.14
N GLN A 46 -2.34 8.75 -3.76
CA GLN A 46 -1.88 8.27 -2.45
C GLN A 46 -0.36 8.41 -2.27
N TRP A 47 0.42 8.14 -3.32
CA TRP A 47 1.87 8.32 -3.29
C TRP A 47 2.26 9.79 -3.08
N ARG A 48 1.60 10.73 -3.78
CA ARG A 48 1.84 12.17 -3.59
C ARG A 48 1.43 12.62 -2.19
N ALA A 49 0.30 12.15 -1.68
CA ALA A 49 -0.13 12.46 -0.32
C ALA A 49 0.91 12.03 0.73
N ARG A 50 1.45 10.80 0.60
CA ARG A 50 2.53 10.31 1.48
C ARG A 50 3.83 11.11 1.37
N ARG A 51 4.23 11.49 0.16
CA ARG A 51 5.42 12.34 -0.04
C ARG A 51 5.25 13.69 0.64
N ASN A 52 4.05 14.28 0.56
CA ASN A 52 3.75 15.55 1.20
C ASN A 52 3.75 15.44 2.73
N THR A 53 3.20 14.36 3.31
CA THR A 53 3.25 14.16 4.77
C THR A 53 4.67 13.95 5.26
N GLU A 54 5.49 13.15 4.56
CA GLU A 54 6.89 12.96 4.93
C GLU A 54 7.69 14.27 4.85
N LEU A 55 7.50 15.07 3.79
CA LEU A 55 8.14 16.38 3.68
C LEU A 55 7.69 17.35 4.79
N LYS A 56 6.39 17.34 5.15
CA LYS A 56 5.86 18.14 6.25
C LYS A 56 6.50 17.73 7.58
N ASN A 57 6.62 16.43 7.83
CA ASN A 57 7.22 15.89 9.05
C ASN A 57 8.72 16.22 9.15
N ARG A 58 9.45 16.18 8.03
CA ARG A 58 10.85 16.63 8.00
C ARG A 58 10.96 18.12 8.33
N ARG A 59 10.14 18.97 7.69
CA ARG A 59 10.13 20.41 7.97
C ARG A 59 9.76 20.72 9.42
N SER A 60 8.81 20.00 10.03
CA SER A 60 8.46 20.21 11.43
C SER A 60 9.58 19.77 12.38
N LEU A 61 10.32 18.71 12.04
CA LEU A 61 11.50 18.29 12.82
C LEU A 61 12.64 19.29 12.70
N ASP A 62 12.87 19.82 11.49
CA ASP A 62 13.89 20.85 11.25
C ASP A 62 13.55 22.15 12.00
N ASP A 63 12.28 22.57 12.00
CA ASP A 63 11.83 23.75 12.75
C ASP A 63 11.94 23.55 14.27
N ALA A 64 11.54 22.37 14.78
CA ALA A 64 11.71 22.04 16.20
C ALA A 64 13.19 22.04 16.62
N ARG A 65 14.08 21.52 15.77
CA ARG A 65 15.53 21.54 16.01
C ARG A 65 16.07 22.96 16.04
N ALA A 66 15.69 23.80 15.07
CA ALA A 66 16.11 25.21 15.03
C ALA A 66 15.67 25.98 16.29
N ARG A 67 14.47 25.71 16.82
CA ARG A 67 13.98 26.31 18.07
C ARG A 67 14.79 25.85 19.29
N LEU A 68 15.12 24.56 19.37
CA LEU A 68 15.95 24.03 20.46
C LEU A 68 17.37 24.60 20.42
N ASP A 69 17.96 24.70 19.22
CA ASP A 69 19.29 25.30 19.04
C ASP A 69 19.27 26.79 19.43
N TYR A 70 18.24 27.54 19.04
CA TYR A 70 18.03 28.93 19.47
C TYR A 70 17.93 29.05 20.99
N LEU A 71 17.10 28.23 21.64
CA LEU A 71 16.95 28.24 23.09
C LEU A 71 18.26 27.92 23.80
N ALA A 72 19.00 26.91 23.33
CA ALA A 72 20.31 26.55 23.88
C ALA A 72 21.31 27.70 23.77
N GLN A 73 21.37 28.37 22.62
CA GLN A 73 22.24 29.52 22.40
C GLN A 73 21.82 30.72 23.26
N TRP A 74 20.51 30.97 23.38
CA TRP A 74 19.96 32.02 24.24
C TRP A 74 20.32 31.78 25.71
N PHE A 75 20.16 30.56 26.22
CA PHE A 75 20.55 30.20 27.60
C PHE A 75 22.05 30.37 27.85
N THR A 76 22.87 29.95 26.88
CA THR A 76 24.32 30.11 26.96
C THR A 76 24.68 31.59 27.05
N THR A 77 24.05 32.43 26.22
CA THR A 77 24.26 33.89 26.23
C THR A 77 23.79 34.51 27.54
N TYR A 78 22.59 34.14 28.00
CA TYR A 78 22.01 34.69 29.24
C TYR A 78 22.86 34.35 30.47
N ALA A 79 23.34 33.10 30.57
CA ALA A 79 24.21 32.67 31.66
C ALA A 79 25.54 33.44 31.72
N THR A 80 26.05 33.93 30.59
CA THR A 80 27.25 34.78 30.57
C THR A 80 27.01 36.20 31.06
N VAL A 81 25.79 36.73 30.87
CA VAL A 81 25.45 38.12 31.22
C VAL A 81 25.00 38.24 32.67
N ALA A 82 24.27 37.25 33.20
CA ALA A 82 23.70 37.28 34.55
C ALA A 82 23.93 35.95 35.29
N PRO A 83 25.16 35.67 35.76
CA PRO A 83 25.43 34.48 36.55
C PRO A 83 24.77 34.62 37.93
N GLY A 84 23.75 33.81 38.22
CA GLY A 84 23.04 33.85 39.49
C GLY A 84 22.10 32.66 39.72
N PRO A 85 21.57 32.49 40.94
CA PRO A 85 20.67 31.40 41.30
C PRO A 85 19.36 31.39 40.50
N GLU A 86 19.00 32.50 39.85
CA GLU A 86 17.84 32.63 38.95
C GLU A 86 17.99 31.80 37.66
N VAL A 87 19.21 31.52 37.21
CA VAL A 87 19.45 30.70 36.01
C VAL A 87 18.94 29.28 36.24
N GLU A 88 19.11 28.74 37.44
CA GLU A 88 18.77 27.35 37.75
C GLU A 88 17.28 27.14 38.04
N SER A 89 16.56 28.19 38.44
CA SER A 89 15.09 28.15 38.49
C SER A 89 14.49 28.26 37.09
N MET A 90 15.02 29.15 36.24
CA MET A 90 14.61 29.28 34.84
C MET A 90 14.85 27.98 34.06
N ARG A 91 16.01 27.34 34.26
CA ARG A 91 16.34 26.05 33.63
C ARG A 91 15.38 24.94 34.02
N ARG A 92 15.00 24.86 35.31
CA ARG A 92 13.99 23.91 35.80
C ARG A 92 12.61 24.17 35.22
N TRP A 93 12.21 25.43 35.11
CA TRP A 93 10.94 25.81 34.50
C TRP A 93 10.89 25.43 33.01
N VAL A 94 11.95 25.70 32.24
CA VAL A 94 12.02 25.31 30.83
C VAL A 94 12.04 23.80 30.66
N ALA A 95 12.76 23.05 31.51
CA ALA A 95 12.74 21.59 31.47
C ALA A 95 11.33 21.04 31.67
N ALA A 96 10.58 21.55 32.65
CA ALA A 96 9.19 21.15 32.89
C ALA A 96 8.27 21.50 31.70
N CYS A 97 8.47 22.66 31.08
CA CYS A 97 7.72 23.07 29.89
C CYS A 97 7.98 22.14 28.70
N LEU A 98 9.25 21.82 28.44
CA LEU A 98 9.66 20.88 27.37
C LEU A 98 9.14 19.47 27.59
N ASP A 99 9.15 18.98 28.83
CA ASP A 99 8.57 17.67 29.16
C ASP A 99 7.07 17.62 28.85
N THR A 100 6.35 18.72 29.14
CA THR A 100 4.92 18.83 28.85
C THR A 100 4.64 18.77 27.34
N GLU A 101 5.43 19.50 26.54
CA GLU A 101 5.33 19.43 25.08
C GLU A 101 5.71 18.05 24.53
N LEU A 102 6.75 17.40 25.08
CA LEU A 102 7.15 16.05 24.68
C LEU A 102 6.05 15.02 24.94
N VAL A 103 5.31 15.14 26.05
CA VAL A 103 4.16 14.27 26.33
C VAL A 103 3.05 14.52 25.31
N ALA A 104 2.74 15.78 24.99
CA ALA A 104 1.75 16.11 23.97
C ALA A 104 2.12 15.56 22.58
N LEU A 105 3.38 15.70 22.17
CA LEU A 105 3.90 15.15 20.91
C LEU A 105 3.81 13.62 20.87
N ARG A 106 4.13 12.94 21.98
CA ARG A 106 4.01 11.48 22.09
C ARG A 106 2.56 11.00 21.98
N ALA A 107 1.61 11.77 22.51
CA ALA A 107 0.19 11.45 22.40
C ALA A 107 -0.29 11.54 20.94
N VAL A 108 0.04 12.63 20.23
CA VAL A 108 -0.30 12.81 18.81
C VAL A 108 0.35 11.72 17.94
N SER A 109 1.62 11.41 18.19
CA SER A 109 2.35 10.36 17.44
C SER A 109 1.74 8.96 17.62
N ARG A 110 1.13 8.69 18.78
CA ARG A 110 0.45 7.40 19.04
C ARG A 110 -0.86 7.29 18.27
N GLU A 111 -1.60 8.39 18.14
CA GLU A 111 -2.87 8.43 17.39
C GLU A 111 -2.62 8.22 15.89
N GLU A 112 -1.63 8.91 15.32
CA GLU A 112 -1.24 8.73 13.90
C GLU A 112 -0.76 7.30 13.60
N ARG A 113 0.01 6.68 14.50
CA ARG A 113 0.40 5.26 14.37
C ARG A 113 -0.79 4.30 14.42
N ARG A 114 -1.89 4.70 15.07
CA ARG A 114 -3.10 3.87 15.17
C ARG A 114 -3.94 3.97 13.89
N GLU A 115 -4.02 5.14 13.27
CA GLU A 115 -4.61 5.33 11.94
C GLU A 115 -3.75 4.72 10.81
N GLU A 116 -2.42 4.72 10.97
CA GLU A 116 -1.49 4.00 10.09
C GLU A 116 -1.47 2.48 10.32
N ARG A 117 -2.44 1.90 11.06
CA ARG A 117 -2.77 0.46 11.00
C ARG A 117 -3.39 0.09 9.64
N MET A 118 -2.57 0.29 8.62
CA MET A 118 -2.48 -0.35 7.34
C MET A 118 -3.78 -0.42 6.56
N SER A 119 -4.05 0.66 5.83
CA SER A 119 -4.77 0.60 4.55
C SER A 119 -4.27 -0.62 3.76
N PHE A 120 -5.19 -1.50 3.36
CA PHE A 120 -4.97 -2.75 2.63
C PHE A 120 -3.94 -2.60 1.49
N TRP A 121 -4.00 -1.47 0.79
CA TRP A 121 -3.10 -1.10 -0.30
C TRP A 121 -1.65 -0.84 0.12
N GLY A 122 -1.42 -0.30 1.32
CA GLY A 122 -0.09 -0.09 1.89
C GLY A 122 0.64 -1.39 2.22
N ARG A 123 -0.12 -2.39 2.73
CA ARG A 123 0.38 -3.76 2.94
C ARG A 123 0.72 -4.43 1.61
N MET A 124 -0.17 -4.33 0.62
CA MET A 124 0.02 -4.91 -0.70
C MET A 124 1.25 -4.34 -1.41
N ARG A 125 1.42 -3.01 -1.37
CA ARG A 125 2.58 -2.33 -1.96
C ARG A 125 3.90 -2.65 -1.25
N ALA A 126 3.92 -2.74 0.08
CA ALA A 126 5.11 -3.12 0.83
C ALA A 126 5.55 -4.57 0.54
N LEU A 127 4.58 -5.48 0.37
CA LEU A 127 4.81 -6.87 -0.03
C LEU A 127 5.29 -7.02 -1.48
N LEU A 128 4.76 -6.23 -2.42
CA LEU A 128 5.15 -6.33 -3.83
C LEU A 128 6.47 -5.61 -4.17
N LEU A 129 6.72 -4.43 -3.58
CA LEU A 129 7.76 -3.52 -4.09
C LEU A 129 8.98 -3.34 -3.17
N LEU A 130 8.90 -3.50 -1.84
CA LEU A 130 9.95 -2.97 -0.96
C LEU A 130 10.51 -3.85 0.13
N HIS A 131 9.99 -5.06 0.36
CA HIS A 131 10.69 -5.93 1.29
C HIS A 131 11.74 -6.75 0.54
N PRO A 132 13.06 -6.55 0.78
CA PRO A 132 14.06 -7.54 0.42
C PRO A 132 13.79 -8.77 1.29
N LEU A 133 12.78 -9.55 0.89
CA LEU A 133 12.47 -10.83 1.48
C LEU A 133 13.58 -11.77 1.04
N HIS A 134 14.68 -11.81 1.81
CA HIS A 134 15.52 -13.00 1.92
C HIS A 134 14.76 -14.18 2.57
N SER A 135 13.45 -14.04 2.82
CA SER A 135 12.59 -15.15 3.22
C SER A 135 12.08 -15.90 1.99
N VAL A 136 12.18 -17.22 2.05
CA VAL A 136 11.73 -18.17 1.02
C VAL A 136 10.27 -17.92 0.60
N ALA A 137 9.42 -17.46 1.53
CA ALA A 137 8.02 -17.15 1.27
C ALA A 137 7.81 -15.99 0.27
N GLY A 138 8.62 -14.94 0.33
CA GLY A 138 8.53 -13.80 -0.60
C GLY A 138 8.93 -14.18 -2.02
N TRP A 139 9.91 -15.08 -2.16
CA TRP A 139 10.33 -15.63 -3.45
C TRP A 139 9.22 -16.48 -4.08
N ILE A 140 8.57 -17.37 -3.31
CA ILE A 140 7.47 -18.20 -3.78
C ILE A 140 6.30 -17.35 -4.32
N VAL A 141 5.93 -16.28 -3.61
CA VAL A 141 4.84 -15.40 -4.05
C VAL A 141 5.19 -14.69 -5.36
N ARG A 142 6.43 -14.22 -5.53
CA ARG A 142 6.88 -13.63 -6.79
C ARG A 142 6.89 -14.64 -7.93
N VAL A 143 7.46 -15.81 -7.71
CA VAL A 143 7.50 -16.88 -8.73
C VAL A 143 6.08 -17.24 -9.15
N ALA A 144 5.16 -17.42 -8.20
CA ALA A 144 3.77 -17.72 -8.52
C ALA A 144 3.04 -16.58 -9.25
N PHE A 145 3.30 -15.32 -8.87
CA PHE A 145 2.75 -14.16 -9.58
C PHE A 145 3.24 -14.10 -11.04
N TYR A 146 4.54 -14.20 -11.26
CA TYR A 146 5.11 -14.18 -12.61
C TYR A 146 4.73 -15.42 -13.41
N PHE A 147 4.63 -16.58 -12.77
CA PHE A 147 4.17 -17.81 -13.42
C PHE A 147 2.71 -17.67 -13.87
N GLY A 148 1.83 -17.14 -13.02
CA GLY A 148 0.45 -16.81 -13.39
C GLY A 148 0.39 -15.80 -14.54
N LEU A 149 1.19 -14.73 -14.46
CA LEU A 149 1.27 -13.71 -15.51
C LEU A 149 1.74 -14.29 -16.84
N VAL A 150 2.81 -15.08 -16.85
CA VAL A 150 3.34 -15.74 -18.06
C VAL A 150 2.34 -16.76 -18.60
N THR A 151 1.65 -17.50 -17.74
CA THR A 151 0.65 -18.48 -18.15
C THR A 151 -0.54 -17.77 -18.81
N VAL A 152 -1.05 -16.70 -18.19
CA VAL A 152 -2.15 -15.92 -18.76
C VAL A 152 -1.68 -15.24 -20.06
N CYS A 153 -0.57 -14.52 -20.06
CA CYS A 153 -0.08 -13.82 -21.25
C CYS A 153 0.37 -14.77 -22.37
N GLY A 154 0.82 -15.99 -22.07
CA GLY A 154 1.31 -16.95 -23.05
C GLY A 154 0.22 -17.88 -23.61
N VAL A 155 -0.70 -18.33 -22.75
CA VAL A 155 -1.75 -19.30 -23.14
C VAL A 155 -2.94 -18.59 -23.78
N LEU A 156 -3.30 -17.39 -23.29
CA LEU A 156 -4.49 -16.66 -23.75
C LEU A 156 -4.41 -16.30 -25.25
N PRO A 157 -3.28 -15.80 -25.80
CA PRO A 157 -3.17 -15.52 -27.23
C PRO A 157 -3.26 -16.79 -28.07
N LYS A 158 -2.64 -17.88 -27.61
CA LYS A 158 -2.64 -19.16 -28.33
C LYS A 158 -4.04 -19.77 -28.41
N MET A 159 -4.81 -19.71 -27.31
CA MET A 159 -6.21 -20.12 -27.29
C MET A 159 -7.12 -19.21 -28.13
N LEU A 160 -6.86 -17.90 -28.15
CA LEU A 160 -7.61 -16.96 -28.99
C LEU A 160 -7.33 -17.17 -30.49
N SER A 161 -6.13 -17.65 -30.84
CA SER A 161 -5.68 -17.80 -32.23
C SER A 161 -6.09 -19.11 -32.90
N ASP A 162 -6.53 -20.12 -32.15
CA ASP A 162 -6.87 -21.43 -32.73
C ASP A 162 -8.22 -21.36 -33.46
N PRO A 163 -8.28 -21.52 -34.80
CA PRO A 163 -9.53 -21.45 -35.54
C PRO A 163 -10.48 -22.63 -35.28
N ARG A 164 -10.01 -23.72 -34.66
CA ARG A 164 -10.80 -24.96 -34.48
C ARG A 164 -11.71 -24.95 -33.27
N THR A 165 -11.44 -24.10 -32.27
CA THR A 165 -12.26 -24.00 -31.06
C THR A 165 -13.45 -23.09 -31.28
N GLY A 166 -14.66 -23.56 -30.92
CA GLY A 166 -15.87 -22.74 -30.93
C GLY A 166 -15.76 -21.57 -29.95
N TRP A 167 -16.46 -20.47 -30.25
CA TRP A 167 -16.43 -19.25 -29.42
C TRP A 167 -16.84 -19.48 -27.96
N GLY A 168 -17.83 -20.36 -27.73
CA GLY A 168 -18.27 -20.73 -26.38
C GLY A 168 -17.14 -21.34 -25.55
N ASP A 169 -16.38 -22.26 -26.15
CA ASP A 169 -15.25 -22.91 -25.48
C ASP A 169 -14.12 -21.92 -25.18
N ARG A 170 -13.87 -20.95 -26.07
CA ARG A 170 -12.85 -19.92 -25.83
C ARG A 170 -13.19 -19.02 -24.66
N ILE A 171 -14.45 -18.57 -24.57
CA ILE A 171 -14.93 -17.73 -23.47
C ILE A 171 -14.90 -18.53 -22.17
N GLY A 172 -15.41 -19.77 -22.19
CA GLY A 172 -15.41 -20.65 -21.03
C GLY A 172 -14.00 -20.94 -20.51
N ALA A 173 -13.07 -21.30 -21.40
CA ALA A 173 -11.68 -21.57 -21.05
C ALA A 173 -10.97 -20.32 -20.52
N SER A 174 -11.21 -19.15 -21.13
CA SER A 174 -10.61 -17.88 -20.69
C SER A 174 -11.11 -17.46 -19.30
N LEU A 175 -12.42 -17.59 -19.07
CA LEU A 175 -13.04 -17.25 -17.79
C LEU A 175 -12.58 -18.21 -16.69
N LEU A 176 -12.48 -19.50 -16.99
CA LEU A 176 -11.95 -20.52 -16.09
C LEU A 176 -10.48 -20.24 -15.74
N LEU A 177 -9.65 -19.87 -16.71
CA LEU A 177 -8.26 -19.44 -16.49
C LEU A 177 -8.17 -18.20 -15.60
N LEU A 178 -9.05 -17.22 -15.81
CA LEU A 178 -9.12 -16.01 -14.98
C LEU A 178 -9.50 -16.35 -13.54
N VAL A 179 -10.56 -17.14 -13.34
CA VAL A 179 -11.01 -17.57 -12.01
C VAL A 179 -9.92 -18.38 -11.31
N LEU A 180 -9.26 -19.30 -12.02
CA LEU A 180 -8.21 -20.13 -11.46
C LEU A 180 -6.97 -19.31 -11.12
N GLY A 181 -6.54 -18.40 -12.00
CA GLY A 181 -5.42 -17.50 -11.77
C GLY A 181 -5.68 -16.55 -10.59
N PHE A 182 -6.87 -15.95 -10.53
CA PHE A 182 -7.26 -15.06 -9.44
C PHE A 182 -7.44 -15.82 -8.12
N GLY A 183 -7.97 -17.04 -8.17
CA GLY A 183 -8.11 -17.93 -7.01
C GLY A 183 -6.77 -18.36 -6.43
N VAL A 184 -5.81 -18.73 -7.28
CA VAL A 184 -4.43 -19.04 -6.85
C VAL A 184 -3.77 -17.80 -6.24
N LEU A 185 -3.94 -16.63 -6.85
CA LEU A 185 -3.39 -15.37 -6.34
C LEU A 185 -4.00 -15.01 -4.97
N ALA A 186 -5.32 -15.14 -4.82
CA ALA A 186 -6.03 -14.90 -3.57
C ALA A 186 -5.65 -15.91 -2.48
N GLY A 187 -5.48 -17.19 -2.83
CA GLY A 187 -5.02 -18.24 -1.92
C GLY A 187 -3.60 -17.99 -1.44
N LEU A 188 -2.69 -17.62 -2.34
CA LEU A 188 -1.32 -17.24 -1.98
C LEU A 188 -1.27 -15.98 -1.11
N TRP A 189 -2.12 -15.00 -1.40
CA TRP A 189 -2.28 -13.82 -0.56
C TRP A 189 -2.74 -14.20 0.85
N PHE A 190 -3.78 -15.02 0.97
CA PHE A 190 -4.30 -15.48 2.25
C PHE A 190 -3.23 -16.26 3.03
N LEU A 191 -2.48 -17.13 2.33
CA LEU A 191 -1.38 -17.89 2.91
C LEU A 191 -0.24 -16.96 3.38
N ALA A 192 0.12 -15.94 2.59
CA ALA A 192 1.15 -14.98 2.95
C ALA A 192 0.76 -14.15 4.19
N VAL A 193 -0.51 -13.73 4.27
CA VAL A 193 -1.05 -13.07 5.47
C VAL A 193 -1.03 -14.00 6.68
N ARG A 194 -1.43 -15.26 6.51
CA ARG A 194 -1.45 -16.26 7.58
C ARG A 194 -0.06 -16.72 8.03
N LEU A 195 0.94 -16.63 7.16
CA LEU A 195 2.35 -16.95 7.44
C LEU A 195 3.17 -15.71 7.84
N SER A 196 2.57 -14.53 7.87
CA SER A 196 3.15 -13.32 8.46
C SER A 196 3.19 -13.22 10.01
N PRO A 197 2.75 -14.16 10.88
CA PRO A 197 2.62 -13.92 12.32
C PRO A 197 3.96 -13.94 13.08
N ARG A 198 5.11 -13.76 12.41
CA ARG A 198 6.43 -13.76 13.04
C ARG A 198 7.14 -12.42 13.09
N SER A 199 6.64 -11.37 12.44
CA SER A 199 7.23 -10.04 12.59
C SER A 199 6.94 -9.43 13.97
N GLU A 200 5.77 -9.70 14.55
CA GLU A 200 5.44 -9.23 15.90
C GLU A 200 6.22 -9.98 16.98
N ALA A 201 6.42 -11.30 16.84
CA ALA A 201 7.26 -12.08 17.76
C ALA A 201 8.74 -11.65 17.72
N LEU A 202 9.27 -11.31 16.53
CA LEU A 202 10.62 -10.76 16.38
C LEU A 202 10.74 -9.31 16.89
N GLN A 203 9.68 -8.51 16.77
CA GLN A 203 9.63 -7.17 17.37
C GLN A 203 9.54 -7.25 18.90
N ALA A 204 8.74 -8.17 19.45
CA ALA A 204 8.66 -8.44 20.88
C ALA A 204 10.00 -8.92 21.45
N PHE A 205 10.69 -9.83 20.76
CA PHE A 205 12.03 -10.29 21.16
C PHE A 205 13.08 -9.18 21.08
N ARG A 206 12.97 -8.26 20.11
CA ARG A 206 13.87 -7.09 19.99
C ARG A 206 13.57 -6.02 21.05
N SER A 207 12.32 -5.85 21.48
CA SER A 207 11.98 -4.95 22.59
C SER A 207 12.44 -5.49 23.94
N ASP A 208 12.41 -6.82 24.13
CA ASP A 208 12.87 -7.47 25.36
C ASP A 208 14.41 -7.45 25.51
N ARG A 209 15.12 -7.41 24.38
CA ARG A 209 16.59 -7.29 24.34
C ARG A 209 17.14 -5.87 24.43
N ARG A 210 16.34 -4.83 24.69
CA ARG A 210 16.89 -3.58 25.22
C ARG A 210 17.11 -3.82 26.72
N PRO A 211 18.32 -4.22 27.15
CA PRO A 211 18.58 -4.35 28.57
C PRO A 211 18.42 -2.95 29.14
N GLY A 212 17.82 -2.85 30.32
CA GLY A 212 17.65 -1.59 31.02
C GLY A 212 18.85 -0.68 30.83
N GLY A 213 18.63 0.44 30.14
CA GLY A 213 19.44 1.62 30.35
C GLY A 213 19.31 1.91 31.84
N GLY A 214 20.36 1.51 32.56
CA GLY A 214 20.42 1.58 34.01
C GLY A 214 19.93 2.94 34.47
N GLY A 215 18.98 2.90 35.41
CA GLY A 215 18.62 4.06 36.17
C GLY A 215 19.86 4.67 36.83
N PRO A 216 19.87 5.99 37.04
CA PRO A 216 20.94 6.73 37.67
C PRO A 216 20.94 6.44 39.18
N ASP A 217 21.45 5.29 39.59
CA ASP A 217 21.66 4.94 40.99
C ASP A 217 22.93 4.09 41.15
N ALA A 218 24.08 4.69 40.86
CA ALA A 218 25.36 4.20 41.38
C ALA A 218 26.35 5.37 41.49
N ALA A 219 26.74 5.63 42.74
CA ALA A 219 27.66 6.67 43.23
C ALA A 219 27.03 8.08 43.34
N ARG A 220 26.64 8.49 44.56
CA ARG A 220 27.49 9.15 45.56
C ARG A 220 27.98 10.53 45.11
#